data_AF-A0A966AQ69-F1
#
_entry.id   AF-A0A966AQ69-F1
#
_cell.length_a   1.000
_cell.length_b   1.000
_cell.length_c   1.000
_cell.angle_alpha   90.00
_cell.angle_beta   90.00
_cell.angle_gamma   90.00
#
_symmetry.space_group_name_H-M   'P 1'
#
loop_
_entity.id
_entity.type
_entity.pdbx_description
1 polymer ?
#
loop_
_entity_poly.entity_id
_entity_poly.type
_entity_poly.pdbx_seq_one_letter_code
_entity_poly.pdbx_strand_id
1 'polypeptide(L)'
;MCRYTAAPGKRVLRRTRPALGTRGVSAAKSRKPPKSVSALRVDMRRKNQPLRECVSDAMEEYFSVLDGHDCSGLFEMVMREVEVPLLRSVLEHTDGNQTRASEILGLNRSTLRKKLRQHKLI
;
A
#
# COMPACT_ATOMS: atom_id res chain seq x y z
N MET A 1 -44.03 -1.36 15.10
CA MET A 1 -44.66 -2.34 14.19
C MET A 1 -45.30 -1.60 13.04
N CYS A 2 -44.71 -1.63 11.84
CA CYS A 2 -45.34 -1.12 10.63
C CYS A 2 -45.16 -2.17 9.53
N ARG A 3 -46.30 -2.68 9.05
CA ARG A 3 -46.42 -3.65 7.96
C ARG A 3 -46.40 -2.91 6.64
N TYR A 4 -45.77 -3.49 5.62
CA TYR A 4 -46.07 -3.18 4.22
C TYR A 4 -46.14 -4.49 3.42
N THR A 5 -47.26 -4.69 2.74
CA THR A 5 -47.57 -5.80 1.83
C THR A 5 -47.78 -5.23 0.43
N ALA A 6 -47.06 -5.73 -0.58
CA ALA A 6 -47.36 -5.65 -2.02
C ALA A 6 -46.40 -6.61 -2.76
N ALA A 7 -46.83 -7.80 -3.21
CA ALA A 7 -47.50 -8.13 -4.48
C ALA A 7 -46.52 -8.49 -5.64
N PRO A 8 -46.85 -9.50 -6.48
CA PRO A 8 -45.86 -10.24 -7.27
C PRO A 8 -45.79 -9.80 -8.75
N GLY A 9 -44.62 -10.06 -9.35
CA GLY A 9 -44.49 -10.37 -10.78
C GLY A 9 -44.29 -9.20 -11.74
N LYS A 10 -43.04 -9.01 -12.20
CA LYS A 10 -42.76 -8.58 -13.57
C LYS A 10 -41.60 -9.38 -14.17
N ARG A 11 -41.96 -10.15 -15.19
CA ARG A 11 -41.14 -10.96 -16.08
C ARG A 11 -40.29 -10.01 -16.94
N VAL A 12 -38.97 -9.95 -16.72
CA VAL A 12 -38.06 -9.20 -17.60
C VAL A 12 -37.39 -10.17 -18.57
N LEU A 13 -37.56 -9.87 -19.86
CA LEU A 13 -37.14 -10.65 -21.00
C LEU A 13 -35.65 -11.03 -20.97
N ARG A 14 -35.39 -12.29 -21.37
CA ARG A 14 -34.05 -12.82 -21.69
C ARG A 14 -33.47 -12.01 -22.86
N ARG A 15 -32.40 -11.26 -22.60
CA ARG A 15 -31.51 -10.75 -23.64
C ARG A 15 -30.50 -11.84 -23.98
N THR A 16 -30.64 -12.44 -25.16
CA THR A 16 -29.60 -13.28 -25.76
C THR A 16 -28.38 -12.42 -26.03
N ARG A 17 -27.24 -12.77 -25.42
CA ARG A 17 -25.94 -12.17 -25.71
C ARG A 17 -25.41 -12.74 -27.03
N PRO A 18 -24.97 -11.92 -28.00
CA PRO A 18 -24.26 -12.42 -29.16
C PRO A 18 -22.84 -12.86 -28.77
N ALA A 19 -22.40 -13.97 -29.34
CA ALA A 19 -21.06 -14.52 -29.18
C ALA A 19 -20.03 -13.61 -29.86
N LEU A 20 -19.14 -13.00 -29.07
CA LEU A 20 -17.97 -12.29 -29.57
C LEU A 20 -16.79 -13.26 -29.64
N GLY A 21 -16.20 -13.29 -30.83
CA GLY A 21 -15.25 -14.27 -31.31
C GLY A 21 -13.99 -14.46 -30.46
N THR A 22 -13.51 -15.69 -30.51
CA THR A 22 -12.21 -16.14 -30.01
C THR A 22 -11.09 -15.49 -30.82
N ARG A 23 -10.62 -14.31 -30.40
CA ARG A 23 -9.29 -13.83 -30.77
C ARG A 23 -8.30 -14.44 -29.79
N GLY A 24 -7.40 -15.28 -30.32
CA GLY A 24 -6.35 -15.94 -29.56
C GLY A 24 -5.56 -14.94 -28.73
N VAL A 25 -5.70 -15.07 -27.40
CA VAL A 25 -4.81 -14.43 -26.44
C VAL A 25 -3.56 -15.29 -26.35
N SER A 26 -2.56 -14.83 -27.11
CA SER A 26 -1.19 -15.29 -27.02
C SER A 26 -0.69 -15.14 -25.57
N ALA A 27 -0.26 -16.27 -25.00
CA ALA A 27 0.62 -16.41 -23.84
C ALA A 27 0.55 -15.29 -22.79
N ALA A 28 -0.40 -15.39 -21.85
CA ALA A 28 -0.33 -14.70 -20.57
C ALA A 28 0.89 -15.23 -19.79
N LYS A 29 2.06 -14.65 -20.05
CA LYS A 29 3.26 -14.85 -19.26
C LYS A 29 2.90 -14.51 -17.83
N SER A 30 2.90 -15.51 -16.96
CA SER A 30 2.59 -15.41 -15.54
C SER A 30 3.53 -14.40 -14.88
N ARG A 31 3.15 -13.12 -14.90
CA ARG A 31 3.86 -12.07 -14.17
C ARG A 31 3.44 -12.22 -12.73
N LYS A 32 4.25 -12.92 -11.94
CA LYS A 32 4.12 -12.92 -10.49
C LYS A 32 4.07 -11.45 -10.03
N PRO A 33 3.18 -11.07 -9.09
CA PRO A 33 3.12 -9.71 -8.59
C PRO A 33 4.52 -9.31 -8.10
N PRO A 34 4.96 -8.06 -8.33
CA PRO A 34 6.28 -7.64 -7.91
C PRO A 34 6.37 -7.79 -6.40
N LYS A 35 7.11 -8.80 -5.94
CA LYS A 35 7.45 -9.03 -4.53
C LYS A 35 8.42 -7.99 -3.98
N SER A 36 8.82 -7.01 -4.81
CA SER A 36 9.81 -5.99 -4.50
C SER A 36 9.21 -4.60 -4.65
N VAL A 37 9.26 -3.84 -3.55
CA VAL A 37 8.84 -2.45 -3.36
C VAL A 37 9.58 -1.39 -4.21
N SER A 38 10.44 -1.82 -5.14
CA SER A 38 11.18 -0.92 -6.06
C SER A 38 10.28 -0.11 -7.02
N ALA A 39 8.97 -0.36 -6.99
CA ALA A 39 7.92 0.36 -7.69
C ALA A 39 7.37 1.59 -6.93
N LEU A 40 7.66 1.75 -5.64
CA LEU A 40 7.24 2.93 -4.85
C LEU A 40 8.31 4.03 -4.95
N ARG A 41 8.40 4.70 -6.10
CA ARG A 41 9.40 5.76 -6.30
C ARG A 41 8.73 7.13 -6.11
N VAL A 42 9.34 7.98 -5.29
CA VAL A 42 8.91 9.39 -5.20
C VAL A 42 9.58 10.16 -6.34
N ASP A 43 8.79 10.77 -7.22
CA ASP A 43 9.31 11.58 -8.32
C ASP A 43 9.94 12.88 -7.77
N MET A 44 11.28 12.93 -7.75
CA MET A 44 12.07 14.04 -7.20
C MET A 44 11.89 15.38 -7.93
N ARG A 45 11.09 15.43 -9.01
CA ARG A 45 10.77 16.67 -9.74
C ARG A 45 9.86 17.60 -8.96
N ARG A 46 9.13 17.09 -7.95
CA ARG A 46 8.24 17.87 -7.08
C ARG A 46 8.81 18.02 -5.68
N LYS A 47 9.86 18.82 -5.53
CA LYS A 47 10.61 18.99 -4.27
C LYS A 47 9.85 19.69 -3.14
N ASN A 48 8.62 20.18 -3.37
CA ASN A 48 7.89 21.02 -2.42
C ASN A 48 6.49 20.51 -2.07
N GLN A 49 6.19 19.23 -2.35
CA GLN A 49 4.91 18.63 -2.00
C GLN A 49 4.96 17.98 -0.61
N PRO A 50 3.88 18.05 0.17
CA PRO A 50 3.82 17.43 1.49
C PRO A 50 3.96 15.91 1.39
N LEU A 51 4.52 15.28 2.44
CA LEU A 51 4.74 13.83 2.47
C LEU A 51 3.47 13.03 2.15
N ARG A 52 2.30 13.51 2.58
CA ARG A 52 1.00 12.88 2.28
C ARG A 52 0.76 12.73 0.78
N GLU A 53 1.11 13.74 -0.02
CA GLU A 53 0.92 13.74 -1.48
C GLU A 53 1.93 12.80 -2.14
N CYS A 54 3.19 12.78 -1.68
CA CYS A 54 4.17 11.79 -2.14
C CYS A 54 3.70 10.34 -1.92
N VAL A 55 3.07 10.07 -0.77
CA VAL A 55 2.54 8.73 -0.47
C VAL A 55 1.34 8.41 -1.36
N SER A 56 0.43 9.36 -1.56
CA SER A 56 -0.71 9.20 -2.49
C SER A 56 -0.25 8.86 -3.90
N ASP A 57 0.69 9.64 -4.46
CA ASP A 57 1.24 9.42 -5.80
C ASP A 57 1.85 8.01 -5.93
N ALA A 58 2.65 7.59 -4.94
CA ALA A 58 3.30 6.27 -4.93
C ALA A 58 2.28 5.13 -4.82
N MET A 59 1.18 5.32 -4.08
CA MET A 59 0.10 4.33 -3.99
C MET A 59 -0.68 4.21 -5.29
N GLU A 60 -0.99 5.33 -5.97
CA GLU A 60 -1.65 5.31 -7.27
C GLU A 60 -0.82 4.56 -8.31
N GLU A 61 0.49 4.82 -8.36
CA GLU A 61 1.41 4.08 -9.22
C GLU A 61 1.42 2.59 -8.86
N TYR A 62 1.51 2.25 -7.57
CA TYR A 62 1.49 0.86 -7.11
C TYR A 62 0.24 0.10 -7.56
N PHE A 63 -0.95 0.69 -7.39
CA PHE A 63 -2.21 0.07 -7.81
C PHE A 63 -2.34 -0.01 -9.33
N SER A 64 -1.76 0.93 -10.08
CA SER A 64 -1.73 0.85 -11.55
C SER A 64 -0.92 -0.35 -12.06
N VAL A 65 0.15 -0.71 -11.35
CA VAL A 65 1.01 -1.86 -11.67
C VAL A 65 0.38 -3.18 -11.22
N LEU A 66 -0.46 -3.14 -10.20
CA LEU A 66 -1.06 -4.32 -9.60
C LEU A 66 -2.08 -5.03 -10.52
N ASP A 67 -2.65 -4.32 -11.50
CA ASP A 67 -3.50 -4.85 -12.58
C ASP A 67 -4.56 -5.88 -12.10
N GLY A 68 -5.20 -5.59 -10.95
CA GLY A 68 -6.27 -6.41 -10.38
C GLY A 68 -5.84 -7.64 -9.58
N HIS A 69 -4.57 -7.80 -9.25
CA HIS A 69 -4.10 -8.86 -8.35
C HIS A 69 -4.41 -8.57 -6.87
N ASP A 70 -4.80 -9.61 -6.11
CA ASP A 70 -5.02 -9.48 -4.67
C ASP A 70 -3.72 -9.13 -3.92
N CYS A 71 -3.76 -8.06 -3.13
CA CYS A 71 -2.68 -7.65 -2.23
C CYS A 71 -3.04 -7.91 -0.77
N SER A 72 -2.21 -8.69 -0.08
CA SER A 72 -2.27 -8.86 1.38
C SER A 72 -1.03 -8.26 2.03
N GLY A 73 -1.19 -7.68 3.22
CA GLY A 73 -0.07 -7.11 3.98
C GLY A 73 0.46 -5.76 3.50
N LEU A 74 -0.28 -5.04 2.65
CA LEU A 74 0.14 -3.73 2.10
C LEU A 74 0.48 -2.72 3.21
N PHE A 75 -0.32 -2.66 4.29
CA PHE A 75 -0.06 -1.77 5.42
C PHE A 75 1.30 -2.05 6.06
N GLU A 76 1.61 -3.32 6.34
CA GLU A 76 2.90 -3.68 6.95
C GLU A 76 4.07 -3.40 6.00
N MET A 77 3.88 -3.66 4.70
CA MET A 77 4.89 -3.35 3.68
C MET A 77 5.20 -1.85 3.62
N VAL A 78 4.17 -1.00 3.55
CA VAL A 78 4.34 0.46 3.50
C VAL A 78 4.94 0.98 4.81
N MET A 79 4.46 0.50 5.97
CA MET A 79 4.99 0.91 7.27
C MET A 79 6.46 0.55 7.43
N ARG A 80 6.91 -0.61 6.94
CA ARG A 80 8.33 -0.98 6.97
C ARG A 80 9.18 0.01 6.15
N GLU A 81 8.74 0.40 4.96
CA GLU A 81 9.47 1.34 4.10
C GLU A 81 9.51 2.76 4.67
N VAL A 82 8.49 3.18 5.42
CA VAL A 82 8.46 4.51 6.05
C VAL A 82 9.23 4.53 7.38
N GLU A 83 9.16 3.46 8.17
CA GLU A 83 9.80 3.41 9.49
C GLU A 83 11.33 3.39 9.41
N VAL A 84 11.92 2.66 8.46
CA VAL A 84 13.37 2.57 8.31
C VAL A 84 14.04 3.94 8.13
N PRO A 85 13.65 4.78 7.15
CA PRO A 85 14.26 6.10 6.97
C PRO A 85 13.97 7.03 8.14
N LEU A 86 12.77 6.99 8.72
CA LEU A 86 12.42 7.78 9.90
C LEU A 86 13.36 7.47 11.09
N LEU A 87 13.50 6.19 11.43
CA LEU A 87 14.34 5.76 12.55
C LEU A 87 15.82 6.06 12.29
N ARG A 88 16.28 5.87 11.05
CA ARG A 88 17.67 6.16 10.67
C ARG A 88 17.99 7.65 10.77
N SER A 89 17.14 8.52 10.21
CA SER A 89 17.36 9.97 10.25
C SER A 89 17.35 10.51 11.68
N VAL A 90 16.49 10.01 12.55
CA VAL A 90 16.49 10.43 13.97
C VAL A 90 17.71 9.89 14.72
N LEU A 91 18.12 8.64 14.48
CA LEU A 91 19.34 8.11 15.10
C LEU A 91 20.58 8.91 14.68
N GLU A 92 20.69 9.25 13.40
CA GLU A 92 21.77 10.10 12.88
C GLU A 92 21.72 11.50 13.49
N HIS A 93 20.54 12.11 13.58
CA HIS A 93 20.34 13.42 14.22
C HIS A 93 20.68 13.44 15.72
N THR A 94 20.69 12.27 16.37
CA THR A 94 20.99 12.13 17.82
C THR A 94 22.34 11.48 18.09
N ASP A 95 23.18 11.29 17.06
CA ASP A 95 24.48 10.61 17.15
C ASP A 95 24.37 9.21 17.80
N GLY A 96 23.28 8.50 17.53
CA GLY A 96 23.00 7.17 18.10
C GLY A 96 22.47 7.17 19.54
N ASN A 97 22.20 8.34 20.15
CA ASN A 97 21.60 8.42 21.48
C ASN A 97 20.13 7.99 21.47
N GLN A 98 19.89 6.72 21.78
CA GLN A 98 18.55 6.12 21.77
C GLN A 98 17.57 6.76 22.76
N THR A 99 18.03 7.33 23.88
CA THR A 99 17.15 8.01 24.84
C THR A 99 16.60 9.28 24.20
N ARG A 100 17.49 10.12 23.67
CA ARG A 100 17.11 11.35 22.96
C ARG A 100 16.27 11.06 21.71
N ALA A 101 16.62 10.02 20.95
CA ALA A 101 15.83 9.59 19.79
C ALA A 101 14.40 9.17 20.19
N SER A 102 14.25 8.48 21.33
CA SER A 102 12.94 8.06 21.83
C SER A 102 12.07 9.23 22.28
N GLU A 103 12.68 10.28 22.86
CA GLU A 103 12.00 11.52 23.22
C GLU A 103 11.53 12.28 21.96
N ILE A 104 12.39 12.42 20.94
CA ILE A 104 12.05 13.07 19.67
C ILE A 104 10.91 12.34 18.95
N LEU A 105 10.97 11.01 18.93
CA LEU A 105 9.94 10.18 18.30
C LEU A 105 8.66 10.04 19.15
N GLY A 106 8.69 10.45 20.42
CA GLY A 106 7.57 10.24 21.36
C GLY A 106 7.29 8.75 21.64
N LEU A 107 8.31 7.89 21.54
CA LEU A 107 8.18 6.45 21.75
C LEU A 107 8.77 6.05 23.09
N ASN A 108 8.21 5.03 23.72
CA ASN A 108 8.90 4.37 24.82
C ASN A 108 10.23 3.77 24.30
N ARG A 109 11.34 3.99 25.02
CA ARG A 109 12.67 3.44 24.71
C ARG A 109 12.63 1.93 24.41
N SER A 110 11.84 1.16 25.17
CA SER A 110 11.69 -0.29 24.94
C SER A 110 11.08 -0.60 23.57
N THR A 111 10.12 0.23 23.13
CA THR A 111 9.49 0.12 21.81
C THR A 111 10.45 0.55 20.71
N LEU A 112 11.17 1.66 20.89
CA LEU A 112 12.19 2.11 19.95
C LEU A 112 13.24 1.00 19.72
N ARG A 113 13.79 0.43 20.79
CA ARG A 113 14.79 -0.64 20.71
C ARG A 113 14.26 -1.89 19.99
N LYS A 114 13.00 -2.27 20.21
CA LYS A 114 12.35 -3.37 19.47
C LYS A 114 12.28 -3.06 17.97
N LYS A 115 11.86 -1.86 17.59
CA LYS A 115 11.80 -1.42 16.19
C LYS A 115 13.18 -1.37 15.53
N LEU A 116 14.20 -0.86 16.23
CA LEU A 116 15.57 -0.82 15.71
C LEU A 116 16.13 -2.22 15.42
N ARG A 117 15.86 -3.20 16.29
CA ARG A 117 16.23 -4.61 16.06
C ARG A 117 15.48 -5.23 14.90
N GLN A 118 14.17 -4.96 14.79
CA GLN A 118 13.33 -5.47 13.71
C GLN A 118 13.86 -5.02 12.34
N HIS A 119 14.32 -3.77 12.26
CA HIS A 119 14.86 -3.15 11.04
C HIS A 119 16.38 -3.29 10.89
N LYS A 120 17.05 -4.05 11.77
CA LYS A 120 18.50 -4.31 11.76
C LYS A 120 19.37 -3.03 11.75
N LEU A 121 18.92 -2.01 12.47
CA LEU A 121 19.67 -0.75 12.66
C LEU A 121 20.62 -0.82 13.87
N ILE A 122 20.45 -1.82 14.74
CA ILE A 122 21.30 -2.17 15.90
C ILE A 122 21.30 -3.67 16.14
#